data_AF-A0A3D1TWF5-F1
#
_entry.id   AF-A0A3D1TWF5-F1
#
_cell.length_a   1.000
_cell.length_b   1.000
_cell.length_c   1.000
_cell.angle_alpha   90.00
_cell.angle_beta   90.00
_cell.angle_gamma   90.00
#
_symmetry.space_group_name_H-M   'P 1'
#
loop_
_entity.id
_entity.type
_entity.pdbx_description
1 polymer ?
#
loop_
_entity_poly.entity_id
_entity_poly.type
_entity_poly.pdbx_seq_one_letter_code
_entity_poly.pdbx_strand_id
1 'polypeptide(L)'
;MDGEGVPDHATLKQALHWRQIYTEILDMEEKVLKRIHQLMDKQSDEVRREVALTNEPVVVAQAEKFRQRLGYWEARVHELNGAPPPKRRRPTPAPSGSPAL
;
A
#
# COMPACT_ATOMS: atom_id res chain seq x y z
N MET A 1 -2.18 5.46 -12.15
CA MET A 1 -1.35 4.73 -11.17
C MET A 1 -1.71 3.27 -11.37
N ASP A 2 -0.92 2.56 -12.18
CA ASP A 2 -1.18 1.18 -12.56
C ASP A 2 -0.39 0.28 -11.60
N GLY A 3 -1.04 -0.68 -10.92
CA GLY A 3 -0.29 -1.79 -10.31
C GLY A 3 -0.86 -2.47 -9.07
N GLU A 4 -1.88 -1.93 -8.41
CA GLU A 4 -2.62 -2.75 -7.44
C GLU A 4 -4.04 -2.22 -7.36
N GLY A 5 -4.99 -3.03 -7.80
CA GLY A 5 -6.40 -2.69 -7.83
C GLY A 5 -6.90 -2.54 -6.42
N VAL A 6 -6.69 -1.36 -5.83
CA VAL A 6 -7.31 -1.02 -4.57
C VAL A 6 -8.79 -0.88 -4.87
N PRO A 7 -9.65 -1.79 -4.40
CA PRO A 7 -11.03 -1.77 -4.83
C PRO A 7 -11.67 -0.52 -4.21
N ASP A 8 -12.18 0.38 -5.04
CA ASP A 8 -13.04 1.50 -4.59
C ASP A 8 -14.21 1.00 -3.72
N HIS A 9 -14.54 -0.28 -3.84
CA HIS A 9 -15.61 -1.00 -3.14
C HIS A 9 -15.14 -1.72 -1.86
N ALA A 10 -13.95 -1.41 -1.33
CA ALA A 10 -13.47 -2.02 -0.09
C ALA A 10 -14.43 -1.80 1.08
N THR A 11 -14.66 -2.85 1.86
CA THR A 11 -15.39 -2.77 3.14
C THR A 11 -14.52 -2.13 4.23
N LEU A 12 -15.16 -1.63 5.31
CA LEU A 12 -14.42 -1.05 6.45
C LEU A 12 -13.43 -2.06 7.04
N LYS A 13 -13.81 -3.34 7.14
CA LYS A 13 -12.91 -4.41 7.61
C LYS A 13 -11.68 -4.56 6.71
N GLN A 14 -11.86 -4.52 5.39
CA GLN A 14 -10.75 -4.59 4.43
C GLN A 14 -9.86 -3.35 4.54
N ALA A 15 -10.45 -2.16 4.67
CA ALA A 15 -9.69 -0.93 4.83
C ALA A 15 -8.85 -0.92 6.12
N LEU A 16 -9.42 -1.38 7.24
CA LEU A 16 -8.68 -1.54 8.50
C LEU A 16 -7.55 -2.57 8.40
N HIS A 17 -7.81 -3.70 7.73
CA HIS A 17 -6.81 -4.74 7.52
C HIS A 17 -5.63 -4.21 6.70
N TRP A 18 -5.89 -3.58 5.55
CA TRP A 18 -4.83 -3.06 4.70
C TRP A 18 -4.09 -1.89 5.33
N ARG A 19 -4.78 -1.00 6.05
CA ARG A 19 -4.12 0.03 6.87
C ARG A 19 -3.09 -0.61 7.79
N GLN A 20 -3.49 -1.64 8.54
CA GLN A 20 -2.58 -2.33 9.46
C GLN A 20 -1.37 -2.95 8.74
N ILE A 21 -1.60 -3.65 7.62
CA ILE A 21 -0.52 -4.27 6.84
C ILE A 21 0.47 -3.22 6.34
N TYR A 22 0.00 -2.11 5.76
CA TYR A 22 0.90 -1.06 5.28
C TYR A 22 1.62 -0.32 6.40
N THR A 23 1.01 -0.19 7.59
CA THR A 23 1.70 0.30 8.79
C THR A 23 2.86 -0.63 9.16
N GLU A 24 2.64 -1.94 9.23
CA GLU A 24 3.67 -2.92 9.59
C GLU A 24 4.82 -2.98 8.57
N ILE A 25 4.48 -2.91 7.28
CA ILE A 25 5.49 -2.87 6.21
C ILE A 25 6.31 -1.58 6.32
N LEU A 26 5.67 -0.43 6.50
CA LEU A 26 6.38 0.84 6.61
C LEU A 26 7.30 0.87 7.85
N ASP A 27 6.84 0.39 8.99
CA ASP A 27 7.65 0.24 10.21
C ASP A 27 8.90 -0.61 9.96
N MET A 28 8.80 -1.66 9.15
CA MET A 28 9.94 -2.49 8.75
C MET A 28 10.90 -1.71 7.83
N GLU A 29 10.40 -1.04 6.79
CA GLU A 29 11.23 -0.26 5.87
C GLU A 29 12.01 0.85 6.59
N GLU A 30 11.36 1.54 7.54
CA GLU A 30 12.02 2.61 8.31
C GLU A 30 13.13 2.05 9.23
N LYS A 31 12.96 0.84 9.78
CA LYS A 31 14.02 0.14 10.51
C LYS A 31 15.18 -0.25 9.61
N VAL A 32 14.91 -0.70 8.38
CA VAL A 32 15.94 -1.02 7.37
C VAL A 32 16.72 0.23 7.01
N LEU A 33 16.04 1.34 6.70
CA LEU A 33 16.69 2.61 6.36
C LEU A 33 17.56 3.12 7.51
N LYS A 34 17.04 3.11 8.74
CA LYS A 34 17.82 3.46 9.93
C LYS A 34 19.05 2.58 10.08
N ARG A 35 18.95 1.28 9.79
CA ARG A 35 20.08 0.36 9.86
C ARG A 35 21.14 0.65 8.79
N ILE A 36 20.72 1.01 7.58
CA ILE A 36 21.63 1.43 6.50
C ILE A 36 22.45 2.64 6.96
N HIS A 37 21.80 3.68 7.49
CA HIS A 37 22.49 4.88 7.98
C HIS A 37 23.50 4.56 9.10
N GLN A 38 23.12 3.72 10.07
CA GLN A 38 24.05 3.29 11.14
C GLN A 38 25.27 2.52 10.65
N LEU A 39 25.15 1.76 9.55
CA LEU A 39 26.26 1.05 8.95
C LEU A 39 27.17 2.01 8.18
N MET A 40 26.57 2.95 7.45
CA MET A 40 27.25 4.01 6.72
C MET A 40 28.14 4.87 7.63
N ASP A 41 27.70 5.16 8.86
CA ASP A 41 28.51 5.92 9.83
C ASP A 41 29.86 5.27 10.15
N LYS A 42 29.95 3.94 10.05
CA LYS A 42 31.14 3.14 10.39
C LYS A 42 32.04 2.83 9.20
N GLN A 43 31.62 3.21 8.00
CA GLN A 43 32.31 2.88 6.75
C GLN A 43 33.16 4.03 6.23
N SER A 44 34.06 3.72 5.29
CA SER A 44 34.82 4.73 4.57
C SER A 44 33.90 5.57 3.68
N ASP A 45 34.37 6.76 3.29
CA ASP A 45 33.59 7.67 2.43
C ASP A 45 33.26 7.08 1.06
N GLU A 46 34.11 6.19 0.55
CA GLU A 46 33.88 5.48 -0.72
C GLU A 46 32.68 4.53 -0.61
N VAL A 47 32.66 3.68 0.41
CA VAL A 47 31.56 2.73 0.62
C VAL A 47 30.26 3.47 0.97
N ARG A 48 30.33 4.55 1.77
CA ARG A 48 29.18 5.43 2.01
C ARG A 48 28.57 5.95 0.71
N ARG A 49 29.41 6.45 -0.21
CA ARG A 49 28.94 6.98 -1.50
C ARG A 49 28.27 5.89 -2.35
N GLU A 50 28.84 4.69 -2.37
CA GLU A 50 28.25 3.56 -3.10
C GLU A 50 26.85 3.19 -2.58
N VAL A 51 26.70 3.06 -1.26
CA VAL A 51 25.42 2.74 -0.61
C VAL A 51 24.37 3.84 -0.84
N ALA A 52 24.77 5.11 -0.76
CA ALA A 52 23.89 6.26 -1.00
C ALA A 52 23.38 6.33 -2.45
N LEU A 53 24.12 5.78 -3.41
CA LEU A 53 23.74 5.78 -4.82
C LEU A 53 22.91 4.55 -5.23
N THR A 54 22.98 3.45 -4.48
CA THR A 54 22.43 2.15 -4.93
C THR A 54 21.36 1.60 -4.00
N ASN A 55 21.62 1.53 -2.70
CA ASN A 55 20.72 0.89 -1.74
C ASN A 55 19.72 1.88 -1.14
N GLU A 56 20.22 3.03 -0.67
CA GLU A 56 19.39 4.04 0.00
C GLU A 56 18.21 4.52 -0.87
N PRO A 57 18.40 4.90 -2.16
CA PRO A 57 17.31 5.40 -2.97
C PRO A 57 16.20 4.36 -3.22
N VAL A 58 16.56 3.08 -3.28
CA VAL A 58 15.60 1.99 -3.47
C VAL A 58 14.70 1.85 -2.25
N VAL A 59 15.30 1.82 -1.05
CA VAL A 59 14.55 1.70 0.22
C VAL A 59 13.69 2.95 0.44
N VAL A 60 14.20 4.15 0.14
CA VAL A 60 13.43 5.39 0.22
C VAL A 60 12.23 5.36 -0.72
N ALA A 61 12.43 5.02 -2.00
CA ALA A 61 11.34 4.96 -2.98
C ALA A 61 10.28 3.89 -2.61
N GLN A 62 10.70 2.78 -2.01
CA GLN A 62 9.79 1.74 -1.53
C GLN A 62 8.98 2.22 -0.32
N ALA A 63 9.62 2.85 0.66
CA ALA A 63 8.95 3.45 1.82
C ALA A 63 7.93 4.52 1.39
N GLU A 64 8.27 5.38 0.43
CA GLU A 64 7.35 6.40 -0.10
C GLU A 64 6.11 5.80 -0.75
N LYS A 65 6.26 4.73 -1.55
CA LYS A 65 5.12 4.01 -2.13
C LYS A 65 4.21 3.43 -1.05
N PHE A 66 4.78 2.88 0.02
CA PHE A 66 3.98 2.36 1.13
C PHE A 66 3.31 3.46 1.94
N ARG A 67 3.94 4.62 2.14
CA ARG A 67 3.30 5.79 2.75
C ARG A 67 2.09 6.26 1.95
N GLN A 68 2.20 6.34 0.63
CA GLN A 68 1.08 6.72 -0.24
C GLN A 68 -0.09 5.74 -0.10
N ARG A 69 0.21 4.44 -0.08
CA ARG A 69 -0.80 3.38 0.10
C ARG A 69 -1.43 3.41 1.49
N LEU A 70 -0.64 3.63 2.53
CA LEU A 70 -1.14 3.80 3.89
C LEU A 70 -2.10 4.99 3.97
N GLY A 71 -1.71 6.15 3.43
CA GLY A 71 -2.55 7.34 3.41
C GLY A 71 -3.87 7.13 2.68
N TYR A 72 -3.88 6.38 1.58
CA TYR A 72 -5.12 5.96 0.91
C TYR A 72 -6.03 5.17 1.86
N TRP A 73 -5.48 4.16 2.55
CA TRP A 73 -6.28 3.30 3.44
C TRP A 73 -6.77 4.02 4.70
N GLU A 74 -5.98 4.96 5.23
CA GLU A 74 -6.39 5.84 6.31
C GLU A 74 -7.58 6.72 5.91
N ALA A 75 -7.50 7.35 4.73
CA ALA A 75 -8.62 8.12 4.16
C ALA A 75 -9.86 7.22 3.97
N ARG A 76 -9.67 6.01 3.44
CA ARG A 76 -10.78 5.07 3.21
C ARG A 76 -11.43 4.60 4.51
N VAL A 77 -10.65 4.36 5.56
CA VAL A 77 -11.17 4.05 6.89
C VAL A 77 -12.01 5.22 7.41
N HIS A 78 -11.52 6.46 7.28
CA HIS A 78 -12.26 7.63 7.71
C HIS A 78 -13.61 7.78 7.00
N GLU A 79 -13.63 7.64 5.67
CA GLU A 79 -14.85 7.69 4.86
C GLU A 79 -15.87 6.60 5.25
N LEU A 80 -15.42 5.36 5.41
CA LEU A 80 -16.29 4.22 5.71
C LEU A 80 -16.76 4.19 7.16
N ASN A 81 -16.04 4.83 8.08
CA ASN A 81 -16.43 4.93 9.49
C ASN A 81 -17.46 6.06 9.74
N GLY A 82 -17.68 6.94 8.74
CA GLY A 82 -18.68 8.01 8.76
C GLY A 82 -19.90 7.80 7.85
N ALA A 83 -19.99 6.68 7.11
CA ALA A 83 -21.03 6.45 6.10
C ALA A 83 -21.79 5.12 6.30
N PRO A 84 -23.12 5.06 6.05
CA PRO A 84 -23.84 3.79 5.94
C PRO A 84 -23.35 3.03 4.68
N PRO A 85 -23.24 1.69 4.73
CA PRO A 85 -22.62 0.91 3.67
C PRO A 85 -23.39 1.01 2.35
N PRO A 86 -22.72 0.90 1.19
CA PRO A 86 -23.40 0.85 -0.10
C PRO A 86 -24.34 -0.36 -0.14
N LYS A 87 -25.63 -0.12 -0.43
CA LYS A 87 -26.59 -1.19 -0.75
C LYS A 87 -26.03 -1.98 -1.92
N ARG A 88 -25.77 -3.28 -1.69
CA ARG A 88 -25.35 -4.24 -2.72
C ARG A 88 -26.24 -4.07 -3.96
N ARG A 89 -25.66 -3.68 -5.09
CA ARG A 89 -26.34 -3.88 -6.37
C ARG A 89 -26.35 -5.39 -6.60
N ARG A 90 -27.54 -5.99 -6.59
CA ARG A 90 -27.72 -7.37 -7.06
C ARG A 90 -27.14 -7.42 -8.49
N PRO A 91 -26.26 -8.38 -8.81
CA PRO A 91 -25.87 -8.56 -10.19
C PRO A 91 -27.15 -8.80 -10.99
N THR A 92 -27.35 -7.99 -12.05
CA THR A 92 -28.43 -8.19 -13.01
C THR A 92 -28.29 -9.62 -13.51
N PRO A 93 -29.30 -10.50 -13.36
CA PRO A 93 -29.23 -11.81 -13.97
C PRO A 93 -29.06 -11.60 -15.48
N ALA A 94 -28.03 -12.23 -16.06
CA ALA A 94 -27.86 -12.27 -17.50
C ALA A 94 -29.17 -12.79 -18.13
N PRO A 95 -29.63 -12.21 -19.25
CA PRO A 95 -30.81 -12.75 -19.92
C PRO A 95 -30.53 -14.21 -20.28
N SER A 96 -31.35 -15.12 -19.75
CA SER A 96 -31.39 -16.53 -20.14
C SER A 96 -31.82 -16.62 -21.60
N GLY A 97 -30.86 -16.50 -22.52
CA GLY A 97 -31.02 -16.91 -23.90
C GLY A 97 -30.66 -18.38 -24.02
N SER A 98 -31.67 -19.23 -24.10
CA SER A 98 -31.58 -20.60 -24.59
C SER A 98 -32.53 -20.74 -25.80
N PRO A 99 -32.36 -21.75 -26.66
CA PRO A 99 -31.83 -21.63 -28.01
C PRO A 99 -32.89 -21.84 -29.11
N ALA A 100 -32.61 -21.37 -30.33
CA ALA A 100 -33.21 -21.79 -31.60
C ALA A 100 -32.26 -21.27 -32.71
N LEU A 101 -31.77 -22.06 -33.67
CA LEU A 101 -32.28 -23.22 -34.40
C LEU A 101 -31.19 -24.27 -34.62
#